data_AF-A0A166JJ12-F1
#
_entry.id   AF-A0A166JJ12-F1
#
_cell.length_a   1.000
_cell.length_b   1.000
_cell.length_c   1.000
_cell.angle_alpha   90.00
_cell.angle_beta   90.00
_cell.angle_gamma   90.00
#
_symmetry.space_group_name_H-M   'P 1'
#
loop_
_entity.id
_entity.type
_entity.pdbx_description
1 polymer ?
#
loop_
_entity_poly.entity_id
_entity_poly.type
_entity_poly.pdbx_seq_one_letter_code
_entity_poly.pdbx_strand_id
1 'polypeptide(L)'
;MSKETGYEQDFLLWTQQQAELLKKGHWAELDVENLVEEIEALGRSEQKELGCYLQVLLMHLLKCKYQPERRTKSWDNTLSNCRNQIQDCLEDTPSLQRYLQDPVWREKYYRRACRDAAKETQKSGETFPAECPFTIEQILDPSF
;
A
#
# COMPACT_ATOMS: atom_id res chain seq x y z
N MET A 1 -30.40 -18.92 -14.61
CA MET A 1 -29.92 -17.72 -15.31
C MET A 1 -28.81 -17.15 -14.46
N SER A 2 -27.63 -17.05 -15.04
CA SER A 2 -26.33 -16.98 -14.35
C SER A 2 -26.22 -15.73 -13.46
N LYS A 3 -25.82 -15.89 -12.19
CA LYS A 3 -25.53 -14.75 -11.28
C LYS A 3 -24.44 -13.82 -11.83
N GLU A 4 -23.55 -14.35 -12.68
CA GLU A 4 -22.46 -13.64 -13.35
C GLU A 4 -22.90 -12.41 -14.17
N THR A 5 -24.09 -12.42 -14.78
CA THR A 5 -24.46 -11.35 -15.72
C THR A 5 -24.74 -10.00 -15.07
N GLY A 6 -25.11 -9.96 -13.77
CA GLY A 6 -25.34 -8.70 -13.06
C GLY A 6 -24.06 -8.04 -12.57
N TYR A 7 -23.11 -8.86 -12.11
CA TYR A 7 -21.82 -8.42 -11.57
C TYR A 7 -20.94 -7.76 -12.63
N GLU A 8 -20.75 -8.40 -13.79
CA GLU A 8 -19.87 -7.89 -14.84
C GLU A 8 -20.47 -6.72 -15.63
N GLN A 9 -21.80 -6.60 -15.65
CA GLN A 9 -22.51 -5.65 -16.50
C GLN A 9 -22.76 -4.30 -15.81
N ASP A 10 -23.09 -4.32 -14.51
CA ASP A 10 -23.25 -3.11 -13.70
C ASP A 10 -22.87 -3.40 -12.24
N PHE A 11 -21.57 -3.27 -11.96
CA PHE A 11 -21.01 -3.51 -10.64
C PHE A 11 -21.65 -2.63 -9.54
N LEU A 12 -21.97 -1.38 -9.85
CA LEU A 12 -22.59 -0.48 -8.86
C LEU A 12 -24.01 -0.95 -8.51
N LEU A 13 -24.80 -1.33 -9.51
CA LEU A 13 -26.12 -1.90 -9.27
C LEU A 13 -26.03 -3.22 -8.50
N TRP A 14 -25.08 -4.10 -8.88
CA TRP A 14 -24.87 -5.38 -8.18
C TRP A 14 -24.51 -5.16 -6.70
N THR A 15 -23.56 -4.28 -6.38
CA THR A 15 -23.17 -4.00 -4.98
C THR A 15 -24.36 -3.48 -4.15
N GLN A 16 -25.18 -2.60 -4.71
CA GLN A 16 -26.40 -2.10 -4.06
C GLN A 16 -27.41 -3.22 -3.81
N GLN A 17 -27.61 -4.10 -4.79
CA GLN A 17 -28.51 -5.26 -4.66
C GLN A 17 -28.03 -6.23 -3.58
N GLN A 18 -26.74 -6.59 -3.57
CA GLN A 18 -26.19 -7.49 -2.55
C GLN A 18 -26.31 -6.87 -1.14
N ALA A 19 -26.06 -5.56 -1.00
CA ALA A 19 -26.22 -4.86 0.28
C ALA A 19 -27.68 -4.88 0.78
N GLU A 20 -28.65 -4.72 -0.10
CA GLU A 20 -30.08 -4.81 0.27
C GLU A 20 -30.50 -6.23 0.63
N LEU A 21 -30.00 -7.25 -0.08
CA LEU A 21 -30.23 -8.66 0.28
C LEU A 21 -29.65 -8.98 1.67
N LEU A 22 -28.44 -8.50 1.97
CA LEU A 22 -27.81 -8.64 3.29
C LEU A 22 -28.65 -7.99 4.39
N LYS A 23 -29.09 -6.73 4.21
CA LYS A 23 -29.91 -6.02 5.20
C LYS A 23 -31.23 -6.72 5.51
N LYS A 24 -31.84 -7.35 4.50
CA LYS A 24 -33.13 -8.06 4.63
C LYS A 24 -32.97 -9.51 5.07
N GLY A 25 -31.74 -10.04 5.15
CA GLY A 25 -31.46 -11.42 5.53
C GLY A 25 -31.82 -12.46 4.47
N HIS A 26 -31.83 -12.07 3.19
CA HIS A 26 -32.12 -12.98 2.07
C HIS A 26 -30.88 -13.78 1.65
N TRP A 27 -30.38 -14.64 2.55
CA TRP A 27 -29.11 -15.35 2.39
C TRP A 27 -29.04 -16.26 1.14
N ALA A 28 -30.16 -16.86 0.73
CA ALA A 28 -30.22 -17.76 -0.42
C ALA A 28 -30.01 -17.04 -1.77
N GLU A 29 -30.29 -15.74 -1.81
CA GLU A 29 -30.21 -14.92 -3.02
C GLU A 29 -28.82 -14.28 -3.19
N LEU A 30 -28.01 -14.25 -2.12
CA LEU A 30 -26.67 -13.65 -2.14
C LEU A 30 -25.75 -14.32 -3.14
N ASP A 31 -25.00 -13.49 -3.84
CA ASP A 31 -23.91 -13.92 -4.72
C ASP A 31 -22.63 -14.12 -3.90
N VAL A 32 -22.61 -15.19 -3.11
CA VAL A 32 -21.58 -15.42 -2.08
C VAL A 32 -20.18 -15.51 -2.67
N GLU A 33 -20.00 -16.11 -3.84
CA GLU A 33 -18.69 -16.27 -4.47
C GLU A 33 -18.06 -14.92 -4.79
N ASN A 34 -18.78 -14.05 -5.51
CA ASN A 34 -18.33 -12.70 -5.84
C ASN A 34 -18.21 -11.82 -4.58
N LEU A 35 -19.11 -11.96 -3.59
CA LEU A 35 -19.00 -11.22 -2.32
C LEU A 35 -17.72 -11.56 -1.54
N VAL A 36 -17.34 -12.84 -1.49
CA VAL A 36 -16.10 -13.26 -0.85
C VAL A 36 -14.91 -12.66 -1.58
N GLU A 37 -14.89 -12.73 -2.91
CA GLU A 37 -13.82 -12.16 -3.72
C GLU A 37 -13.65 -10.65 -3.47
N GLU A 38 -14.75 -9.90 -3.43
CA GLU A 38 -14.75 -8.45 -3.16
C GLU A 38 -14.26 -8.12 -1.75
N ILE A 39 -14.69 -8.87 -0.73
CA ILE A 39 -14.22 -8.65 0.65
C ILE A 39 -12.72 -8.93 0.76
N GLU A 40 -12.23 -10.00 0.13
CA GLU A 40 -10.80 -10.27 0.10
C GLU A 40 -10.03 -9.22 -0.73
N ALA A 41 -10.61 -8.73 -1.82
CA ALA A 41 -10.03 -7.69 -2.65
C ALA A 41 -9.86 -6.38 -1.87
N LEU A 42 -10.85 -5.98 -1.07
CA LEU A 42 -10.77 -4.84 -0.16
C LEU A 42 -9.61 -5.01 0.83
N GLY A 43 -9.46 -6.18 1.46
CA GLY A 43 -8.31 -6.43 2.34
C GLY A 43 -6.95 -6.34 1.62
N ARG A 44 -6.88 -6.80 0.36
CA ARG A 44 -5.68 -6.69 -0.48
C ARG A 44 -5.38 -5.25 -0.91
N SER A 45 -6.39 -4.41 -1.12
CA SER A 45 -6.18 -3.01 -1.52
C SER A 45 -5.60 -2.19 -0.38
N GLU A 46 -6.10 -2.33 0.84
CA GLU A 46 -5.56 -1.68 2.05
C GLU A 46 -4.07 -2.02 2.24
N GLN A 47 -3.74 -3.31 2.15
CA GLN A 47 -2.34 -3.76 2.23
C GLN A 47 -1.48 -3.16 1.11
N LYS A 48 -2.01 -3.10 -0.11
CA LYS A 48 -1.29 -2.57 -1.27
C LYS A 48 -1.03 -1.07 -1.12
N GLU A 49 -2.00 -0.31 -0.62
CA GLU A 49 -1.91 1.12 -0.37
C GLU A 49 -0.80 1.45 0.63
N LEU A 50 -0.80 0.80 1.80
CA LEU A 50 0.29 0.91 2.78
C LEU A 50 1.66 0.65 2.14
N GLY A 51 1.74 -0.39 1.30
CA GLY A 51 2.96 -0.72 0.57
C GLY A 51 3.38 0.33 -0.45
N CYS A 52 2.44 0.98 -1.14
CA CYS A 52 2.72 2.08 -2.05
C CYS A 52 3.34 3.27 -1.30
N TYR A 53 2.79 3.65 -0.15
CA TYR A 53 3.35 4.71 0.69
C TYR A 53 4.75 4.35 1.20
N LEU A 54 4.95 3.10 1.67
CA LEU A 54 6.27 2.61 2.09
C LEU A 54 7.30 2.67 0.96
N GLN A 55 6.93 2.28 -0.26
CA GLN A 55 7.83 2.32 -1.42
C GLN A 55 8.29 3.74 -1.72
N VAL A 56 7.37 4.70 -1.76
CA VAL A 56 7.71 6.12 -2.06
C VAL A 56 8.55 6.72 -0.94
N LEU A 57 8.24 6.40 0.32
CA LEU A 57 9.00 6.81 1.49
C LEU A 57 10.45 6.30 1.43
N LEU A 58 10.63 4.99 1.25
CA LEU A 58 11.94 4.36 1.14
C LEU A 58 12.75 4.93 -0.03
N MET A 59 12.10 5.17 -1.17
CA MET A 59 12.76 5.77 -2.34
C MET A 59 13.34 7.15 -2.00
N HIS A 60 12.56 7.99 -1.32
CA HIS A 60 13.03 9.32 -0.92
C HIS A 60 14.09 9.26 0.19
N LEU A 61 13.99 8.35 1.14
CA LEU A 61 15.05 8.13 2.14
C LEU A 61 16.37 7.72 1.47
N LEU A 62 16.32 6.84 0.46
CA LEU A 62 17.49 6.49 -0.33
C LEU A 62 18.05 7.69 -1.10
N LYS A 63 17.19 8.48 -1.77
CA LYS A 63 17.60 9.71 -2.46
C LYS A 63 18.28 10.69 -1.50
N CYS A 64 17.72 10.92 -0.32
CA CYS A 64 18.30 11.79 0.70
C CYS A 64 19.67 11.27 1.19
N LYS A 65 19.81 9.95 1.38
CA LYS A 65 21.06 9.33 1.85
C LYS A 65 22.17 9.36 0.80
N TYR A 66 21.84 9.14 -0.47
CA TYR A 66 22.83 8.97 -1.55
C TYR A 66 22.97 10.18 -2.48
N GLN A 67 22.11 11.19 -2.36
CA GLN A 67 22.20 12.51 -3.00
C GLN A 67 21.77 13.63 -2.03
N PRO A 68 22.41 13.77 -0.85
CA PRO A 68 22.05 14.79 0.13
C PRO A 68 22.11 16.22 -0.44
N GLU A 69 22.99 16.48 -1.40
CA GLU A 69 23.13 17.76 -2.09
C GLU A 69 21.92 18.14 -2.95
N ARG A 70 21.06 17.17 -3.28
CA ARG A 70 19.81 17.39 -4.05
C ARG A 70 18.57 17.35 -3.17
N ARG A 71 18.72 17.25 -1.84
CA ARG A 71 17.59 17.28 -0.91
C ARG A 71 16.91 18.64 -1.01
N THR A 72 15.64 18.62 -1.41
CA THR A 72 14.81 19.82 -1.54
C THR A 72 13.66 19.76 -0.54
N LYS A 73 13.06 20.92 -0.27
CA LYS A 73 11.80 21.00 0.49
C LYS A 73 10.70 20.12 -0.08
N SER A 74 10.66 19.91 -1.40
CA SER A 74 9.69 19.00 -2.01
C SER A 74 9.91 17.56 -1.57
N TRP A 75 11.16 17.11 -1.41
CA TRP A 75 11.44 15.76 -0.94
C TRP A 75 11.06 15.60 0.53
N ASP A 76 11.35 16.62 1.35
CA ASP A 76 10.93 16.64 2.75
C ASP A 76 9.42 16.58 2.90
N ASN A 77 8.68 17.34 2.08
CA ASN A 77 7.22 17.28 2.06
C ASN A 77 6.73 15.88 1.64
N THR A 78 7.35 15.23 0.66
CA THR A 78 6.99 13.87 0.26
C THR A 78 7.25 12.87 1.40
N LEU A 79 8.39 12.97 2.09
CA LEU A 79 8.69 12.13 3.25
C LEU A 79 7.64 12.29 4.35
N SER A 80 7.32 13.53 4.72
CA SER A 80 6.31 13.84 5.73
C SER A 80 4.93 13.32 5.33
N ASN A 81 4.51 13.53 4.07
CA ASN A 81 3.22 13.07 3.58
C ASN A 81 3.13 11.54 3.59
N CYS A 82 4.15 10.83 3.13
CA CYS A 82 4.14 9.36 3.15
C CYS A 82 4.13 8.82 4.58
N ARG A 83 4.82 9.45 5.54
CA ARG A 83 4.77 9.06 6.96
C ARG A 83 3.36 9.24 7.53
N ASN A 84 2.73 10.39 7.29
CA ASN A 84 1.35 10.63 7.71
C ASN A 84 0.39 9.60 7.09
N GLN A 85 0.49 9.35 5.78
CA GLN A 85 -0.37 8.37 5.12
C GLN A 85 -0.19 6.94 5.65
N ILE A 86 1.06 6.54 5.98
CA ILE A 86 1.30 5.27 6.66
C ILE A 86 0.64 5.26 8.04
N GLN A 87 0.75 6.35 8.80
CA GLN A 87 0.10 6.47 10.10
C GLN A 87 -1.43 6.39 9.98
N ASP A 88 -2.03 7.12 9.03
CA ASP A 88 -3.47 7.09 8.74
C ASP A 88 -3.93 5.65 8.44
N CYS A 89 -3.22 4.92 7.56
CA CYS A 89 -3.52 3.51 7.28
C CYS A 89 -3.50 2.62 8.55
N LEU A 90 -2.57 2.87 9.48
CA LEU A 90 -2.44 2.09 10.71
C LEU A 90 -3.50 2.46 11.77
N GLU A 91 -3.92 3.73 11.81
CA GLU A 91 -4.98 4.21 12.68
C GLU A 91 -6.34 3.67 12.22
N ASP A 92 -6.61 3.71 10.91
CA ASP A 92 -7.85 3.21 10.31
C ASP A 92 -7.91 1.68 10.30
N THR A 93 -6.77 1.02 10.03
CA THR A 93 -6.67 -0.45 9.98
C THR A 93 -5.48 -0.97 10.81
N PRO A 94 -5.61 -1.10 12.14
CA PRO A 94 -4.52 -1.55 13.03
C PRO A 94 -3.92 -2.91 12.69
N SER A 95 -4.70 -3.79 12.04
CA SER A 95 -4.22 -5.10 11.60
C SER A 95 -3.13 -5.03 10.53
N LEU A 96 -2.97 -3.87 9.86
CA LEU A 96 -1.89 -3.65 8.89
C LEU A 96 -0.49 -3.58 9.53
N GLN A 97 -0.39 -3.32 10.84
CA GLN A 97 0.88 -3.28 11.59
C GLN A 97 1.72 -4.55 11.35
N ARG A 98 1.07 -5.71 11.22
CA ARG A 98 1.74 -7.00 10.97
C ARG A 98 2.58 -6.99 9.69
N TYR A 99 2.18 -6.24 8.67
CA TYR A 99 2.90 -6.16 7.40
C TYR A 99 4.14 -5.27 7.51
N LEU A 100 4.07 -4.19 8.29
CA LEU A 100 5.26 -3.41 8.62
C LEU A 100 6.25 -4.23 9.43
N GLN A 101 5.80 -5.19 10.24
CA GLN A 101 6.67 -6.09 11.02
C GLN A 101 7.21 -7.27 10.19
N ASP A 102 6.54 -7.65 9.11
CA ASP A 102 6.98 -8.73 8.19
C ASP A 102 8.20 -8.31 7.34
N PRO A 103 9.38 -8.94 7.54
CA PRO A 103 10.59 -8.62 6.78
C PRO A 103 10.46 -8.90 5.28
N VAL A 104 9.79 -9.99 4.89
CA VAL A 104 9.65 -10.40 3.48
C VAL A 104 8.75 -9.40 2.75
N TRP A 105 7.69 -8.96 3.42
CA TRP A 105 6.80 -7.93 2.88
C TRP A 105 7.54 -6.60 2.72
N ARG A 106 8.31 -6.15 3.72
CA ARG A 106 9.11 -4.91 3.60
C ARG A 106 10.15 -5.01 2.48
N GLU A 107 10.85 -6.13 2.37
CA GLU A 107 11.88 -6.34 1.35
C GLU A 107 11.32 -6.19 -0.07
N LYS A 108 10.10 -6.69 -0.32
CA LYS A 108 9.39 -6.51 -1.60
C LYS A 108 9.29 -5.04 -2.00
N TYR A 109 8.90 -4.15 -1.08
CA TYR A 109 8.74 -2.72 -1.37
C TYR A 109 10.07 -1.96 -1.35
N TYR A 110 11.04 -2.40 -0.55
CA TYR A 110 12.41 -1.89 -0.58
C TYR A 110 13.08 -2.13 -1.95
N ARG A 111 12.98 -3.34 -2.52
CA ARG A 111 13.53 -3.63 -3.86
C ARG A 111 12.93 -2.74 -4.94
N ARG A 112 11.63 -2.43 -4.84
CA ARG A 112 10.96 -1.51 -5.76
C ARG A 112 11.48 -0.08 -5.57
N ALA A 113 11.59 0.37 -4.33
CA ALA A 113 12.14 1.68 -3.98
C ALA A 113 13.57 1.86 -4.48
N CYS A 114 14.43 0.84 -4.40
CA CYS A 114 15.79 0.88 -4.95
C CYS A 114 15.79 1.09 -6.47
N ARG A 115 14.93 0.37 -7.19
CA ARG A 115 14.80 0.51 -8.65
C ARG A 115 14.34 1.91 -9.03
N ASP A 116 13.38 2.47 -8.29
CA ASP A 116 12.84 3.80 -8.58
C ASP A 116 13.84 4.89 -8.20
N ALA A 117 14.56 4.74 -7.07
CA ALA A 117 15.67 5.60 -6.68
C ALA A 117 16.81 5.56 -7.70
N ALA A 118 17.19 4.39 -8.23
CA ALA A 118 18.20 4.26 -9.27
C ALA A 118 17.84 5.08 -10.53
N LYS A 119 16.56 4.99 -10.96
CA LYS A 119 16.05 5.75 -12.09
C LYS A 119 16.12 7.26 -11.85
N GLU A 120 15.66 7.74 -10.71
CA GLU A 120 15.61 9.18 -10.42
C GLU A 120 16.98 9.80 -10.11
N THR A 121 17.86 9.03 -9.47
CA THR A 121 19.21 9.48 -9.12
C THR A 121 20.21 9.31 -10.26
N GLN A 122 19.85 8.55 -11.31
CA GLN A 122 20.74 8.09 -12.39
C GLN A 122 21.98 7.34 -11.87
N LYS A 123 21.87 6.69 -10.70
CA LYS A 123 22.92 5.85 -10.11
C LYS A 123 22.69 4.39 -10.46
N SER A 124 23.76 3.59 -10.44
CA SER A 124 23.65 2.13 -10.56
C SER A 124 22.79 1.58 -9.42
N GLY A 125 21.98 0.55 -9.70
CA GLY A 125 21.23 -0.17 -8.67
C GLY A 125 22.11 -0.77 -7.59
N GLU A 126 23.38 -1.07 -7.91
CA GLU A 126 24.40 -1.56 -6.98
C GLU A 126 24.83 -0.50 -5.95
N THR A 127 24.47 0.76 -6.16
CA THR A 127 24.74 1.83 -5.17
C THR A 127 23.91 1.63 -3.90
N PHE A 128 22.76 0.98 -4.01
CA PHE A 128 21.87 0.73 -2.89
C PHE A 128 22.14 -0.66 -2.33
N PRO A 129 22.23 -0.81 -0.99
CA PRO A 129 22.50 -2.10 -0.37
C PRO A 129 21.38 -3.10 -0.63
N ALA A 130 21.73 -4.39 -0.67
CA ALA A 130 20.76 -5.46 -0.88
C ALA A 130 19.70 -5.51 0.23
N GLU A 131 20.09 -5.17 1.45
CA GLU A 131 19.20 -5.05 2.62
C GLU A 131 18.86 -3.59 2.90
N CYS A 132 17.64 -3.35 3.40
CA CYS A 132 17.19 -2.02 3.76
C CYS A 132 18.07 -1.43 4.88
N PRO A 133 18.73 -0.28 4.66
CA PRO A 133 19.64 0.29 5.64
C PRO A 133 18.92 1.10 6.74
N PHE A 134 17.58 1.11 6.71
CA PHE A 134 16.73 1.85 7.64
C PHE A 134 15.93 0.87 8.50
N THR A 135 15.93 1.13 9.80
CA THR A 135 15.04 0.47 10.76
C THR A 135 13.60 0.97 10.60
N ILE A 136 12.62 0.25 11.15
CA ILE A 136 11.21 0.69 11.10
C ILE A 136 11.07 2.03 11.84
N GLU A 137 11.78 2.16 12.96
CA GLU A 137 11.82 3.38 13.76
C GLU A 137 12.30 4.56 12.92
N GLN A 138 13.39 4.42 12.17
CA GLN A 138 13.89 5.46 11.27
C GLN A 138 12.95 5.76 10.09
N ILE A 139 12.30 4.74 9.55
CA ILE A 139 11.34 4.91 8.46
C ILE A 139 10.17 5.80 8.93
N LEU A 140 9.66 5.54 10.13
CA LEU A 140 8.48 6.22 10.67
C LEU A 140 8.81 7.53 11.43
N ASP A 141 10.04 7.74 11.87
CA ASP A 141 10.46 8.91 12.63
C ASP A 141 10.41 10.20 11.79
N PRO A 142 9.56 11.20 12.11
CA PRO A 142 9.48 12.45 11.37
C PRO A 142 10.79 13.28 11.39
N SER A 143 11.66 13.05 12.38
CA SER A 143 12.91 13.78 12.59
C SER A 143 14.13 13.17 11.88
N PHE A 144 13.98 11.96 11.33
CA PHE A 144 14.98 11.27 10.52
C PHE A 144 14.91 11.71 9.05
#